data_AF-A0AAD6S4K5-F1
#
_entry.id   AF-A0AAD6S4K5-F1
#
_cell.length_a   1.000
_cell.length_b   1.000
_cell.length_c   1.000
_cell.angle_alpha   90.00
_cell.angle_beta   90.00
_cell.angle_gamma   90.00
#
_symmetry.space_group_name_H-M   'P 1'
#
loop_
_entity.id
_entity.type
_entity.pdbx_description
1 polymer ?
#
loop_
_entity_poly.entity_id
_entity_poly.type
_entity_poly.pdbx_seq_one_letter_code
_entity_poly.pdbx_strand_id
1 'polypeptide(L)'
;MSSPPPYPTSDLDRILDGLSRLDLGDVPPSSPSPPATLYSYSSPARSGYTHDWDEAAEATQGVAQGHATRVATPATPTRVRNHGKRKGYAVFYGTVPGAYETWAEVVPLVIGVSNSLYQGYPSLAAARAAFEYAAQRSWTRVCGASASPSTGTTVSIPALPQPVGMLEDPNPLHGADGAAVRGRRWYVVYSGITPGVYQSSLECSLNTVGLSCPVFDSWDNKALAIAKFQQAVGQRRVHVRRPPYI
;
A
#
# COMPACT_ATOMS: atom_id res chain seq x y z
N MET A 1 -18.82 -50.23 -32.33
CA MET A 1 -18.17 -49.81 -31.07
C MET A 1 -16.72 -49.50 -31.41
N SER A 2 -16.39 -48.23 -31.64
CA SER A 2 -15.04 -47.81 -32.07
C SER A 2 -14.24 -47.34 -30.87
N SER A 3 -13.07 -47.93 -30.64
CA SER A 3 -12.13 -47.52 -29.59
C SER A 3 -11.49 -46.16 -29.91
N PRO A 4 -11.24 -45.33 -28.88
CA PRO A 4 -10.51 -44.07 -29.05
C PRO A 4 -9.01 -44.30 -29.21
N PRO A 5 -8.28 -43.40 -29.90
CA PRO A 5 -6.84 -43.50 -30.11
C PRO A 5 -6.05 -43.13 -28.84
N PRO A 6 -4.83 -43.67 -28.67
CA PRO A 6 -3.96 -43.32 -27.55
C PRO A 6 -3.37 -41.91 -27.71
N TYR A 7 -3.25 -41.20 -26.59
CA TYR A 7 -2.63 -39.88 -26.51
C TYR A 7 -1.09 -39.98 -26.62
N PRO A 8 -0.41 -39.03 -27.30
CA PRO A 8 1.04 -39.00 -27.37
C PRO A 8 1.65 -38.47 -26.07
N THR A 9 2.36 -39.35 -25.36
CA THR A 9 3.26 -39.01 -24.24
C THR A 9 4.64 -38.65 -24.78
N SER A 10 4.94 -37.36 -24.97
CA SER A 10 6.33 -36.95 -25.29
C SER A 10 6.73 -35.49 -25.02
N ASP A 11 5.93 -34.67 -24.32
CA ASP A 11 6.29 -33.26 -24.08
C ASP A 11 6.72 -32.90 -22.64
N LEU A 12 6.54 -33.80 -21.65
CA LEU A 12 6.92 -33.49 -20.26
C LEU A 12 8.41 -33.69 -19.96
N ASP A 13 9.08 -34.64 -20.61
CA ASP A 13 10.51 -34.90 -20.37
C ASP A 13 11.42 -33.80 -20.94
N ARG A 14 10.96 -33.06 -21.96
CA ARG A 14 11.69 -31.90 -22.51
C ARG A 14 11.68 -30.67 -21.61
N ILE A 15 10.67 -30.53 -20.74
CA ILE A 15 10.56 -29.38 -19.84
C ILE A 15 11.45 -29.59 -18.60
N LEU A 16 11.64 -30.83 -18.17
CA LEU A 16 12.47 -31.16 -16.99
C LEU A 16 13.98 -31.07 -17.28
N ASP A 17 14.43 -31.30 -18.51
CA ASP A 17 15.86 -31.20 -18.86
C ASP A 17 16.35 -29.73 -19.04
N GLY A 18 15.42 -28.78 -19.19
CA GLY A 18 15.74 -27.35 -19.34
C GLY A 18 16.06 -26.61 -18.03
N LEU A 19 15.66 -27.15 -16.88
CA LEU A 19 15.84 -26.49 -15.58
C LEU A 19 17.17 -26.83 -14.89
N SER A 20 17.89 -27.84 -15.39
CA SER A 20 19.14 -28.33 -14.82
C SER A 20 20.38 -27.52 -15.22
N ARG A 21 20.24 -26.51 -16.10
CA ARG A 21 21.35 -25.77 -16.72
C ARG A 21 21.45 -24.29 -16.35
N LEU A 22 20.69 -23.81 -15.38
CA LEU A 22 20.93 -22.49 -14.79
C LEU A 22 22.09 -22.58 -13.82
N ASP A 23 23.28 -22.45 -14.39
CA ASP A 23 24.54 -22.17 -13.72
C ASP A 23 24.37 -20.92 -12.84
N LEU A 24 24.50 -21.11 -11.51
CA LEU A 24 24.41 -20.10 -10.46
C LEU A 24 25.70 -19.25 -10.41
N GLY A 25 26.17 -18.81 -11.57
CA GLY A 25 27.33 -17.95 -11.74
C GLY A 25 26.98 -16.49 -11.45
N ASP A 26 27.69 -15.91 -10.49
CA ASP A 26 27.87 -14.48 -10.24
C ASP A 26 26.61 -13.62 -10.15
N VAL A 27 26.05 -13.57 -8.94
CA VAL A 27 25.19 -12.48 -8.49
C VAL A 27 26.01 -11.18 -8.53
N PRO A 28 25.68 -10.17 -9.36
CA PRO A 28 26.38 -8.91 -9.38
C PRO A 28 26.23 -8.20 -8.02
N PRO A 29 27.23 -7.43 -7.56
CA PRO A 29 27.18 -6.75 -6.29
C PRO A 29 25.95 -5.84 -6.23
N SER A 30 25.09 -6.18 -5.28
CA SER A 30 23.95 -5.44 -4.76
C SER A 30 23.90 -3.98 -5.17
N SER A 31 22.85 -3.64 -5.93
CA SER A 31 22.42 -2.26 -6.17
C SER A 31 22.35 -1.47 -4.86
N PRO A 32 22.68 -0.16 -4.87
CA PRO A 32 22.66 0.66 -3.66
C PRO A 32 21.25 0.64 -3.06
N SER A 33 21.15 0.02 -1.89
CA SER A 33 19.95 -0.03 -1.05
C SER A 33 19.46 1.41 -0.81
N PRO A 34 18.14 1.65 -0.76
CA PRO A 34 17.61 2.95 -0.31
C PRO A 34 18.25 3.33 1.04
N PRO A 35 18.36 4.63 1.37
CA PRO A 35 19.06 5.10 2.56
C PRO A 35 18.54 4.34 3.78
N ALA A 36 19.39 3.44 4.27
CA ALA A 36 18.99 2.42 5.21
C ALA A 36 18.51 3.11 6.49
N THR A 37 17.26 2.87 6.86
CA THR A 37 16.69 3.44 8.08
C THR A 37 17.48 2.89 9.25
N LEU A 38 18.17 3.77 9.99
CA LEU A 38 18.97 3.38 11.14
C LEU A 38 18.07 3.33 12.37
N TYR A 39 18.10 2.22 13.10
CA TYR A 39 17.41 2.02 14.36
C TYR A 39 18.44 1.95 15.48
N SER A 40 18.24 2.72 16.54
CA SER A 40 19.01 2.61 17.79
C SER A 40 18.23 1.74 18.75
N TYR A 41 18.90 0.79 19.40
CA TYR A 41 18.30 0.01 20.47
C TYR A 41 19.17 0.10 21.72
N SER A 42 18.52 0.03 22.88
CA SER A 42 19.17 0.06 24.19
C SER A 42 18.46 -0.92 25.11
N SER A 43 19.23 -1.83 25.70
CA SER A 43 18.83 -2.72 26.78
C SER A 43 19.99 -2.84 27.79
N PRO A 44 19.75 -3.31 29.02
CA PRO A 44 20.81 -3.49 30.03
C PRO A 44 21.97 -4.38 29.56
N ALA A 45 21.72 -5.30 28.62
CA ALA A 45 22.71 -6.24 28.12
C ALA A 45 23.40 -5.77 26.82
N ARG A 46 22.70 -5.00 25.98
CA ARG A 46 23.19 -4.57 24.66
C ARG A 46 22.60 -3.23 24.26
N SER A 47 23.45 -2.36 23.72
CA SER A 47 23.03 -1.14 23.03
C SER A 47 23.77 -1.02 21.71
N GLY A 48 23.09 -0.56 20.66
CA GLY A 48 23.68 -0.46 19.35
C GLY A 48 22.78 0.21 18.32
N TYR A 49 23.25 0.18 17.08
CA TYR A 49 22.50 0.64 15.93
C TYR A 49 22.41 -0.49 14.90
N THR A 50 21.26 -0.66 14.26
CA THR A 50 21.05 -1.62 13.18
C THR A 50 20.19 -1.00 12.08
N HIS A 51 20.29 -1.52 10.87
CA HIS A 51 19.42 -1.14 9.76
C HIS A 51 18.14 -1.99 9.70
N ASP A 52 18.07 -3.06 10.49
CA ASP A 52 16.98 -4.01 10.50
C ASP A 52 16.12 -3.84 11.75
N TRP A 53 14.85 -3.50 11.56
CA TRP A 53 13.91 -3.35 12.66
C TRP A 53 13.72 -4.65 13.45
N ASP A 54 13.76 -5.79 12.77
CA ASP A 54 13.57 -7.10 13.40
C ASP A 54 14.69 -7.39 14.42
N GLU A 55 15.94 -7.04 14.10
CA GLU A 55 17.08 -7.17 15.02
C GLU A 55 16.96 -6.19 16.21
N ALA A 56 16.58 -4.94 15.95
CA ALA A 56 16.35 -3.94 17.01
C ALA A 56 15.21 -4.34 17.96
N ALA A 57 14.15 -4.92 17.42
CA ALA A 57 13.01 -5.43 18.17
C ALA A 57 13.42 -6.65 19.01
N GLU A 58 14.11 -7.62 18.41
CA GLU A 58 14.61 -8.81 19.13
C GLU A 58 15.53 -8.42 20.29
N ALA A 59 16.42 -7.45 20.10
CA ALA A 59 17.35 -6.97 21.14
C ALA A 59 16.67 -6.29 22.34
N THR A 60 15.40 -5.89 22.21
CA THR A 60 14.67 -5.12 23.24
C THR A 60 13.43 -5.84 23.75
N GLN A 61 12.91 -6.83 23.03
CA GLN A 61 11.71 -7.56 23.39
C GLN A 61 11.93 -8.45 24.62
N GLY A 62 11.06 -8.30 25.62
CA GLY A 62 11.10 -9.10 26.86
C GLY A 62 12.17 -8.66 27.88
N VAL A 63 12.92 -7.60 27.59
CA VAL A 63 13.93 -7.06 28.50
C VAL A 63 13.37 -5.84 29.24
N ALA A 64 13.42 -5.85 30.57
CA ALA A 64 13.03 -4.69 31.37
C ALA A 64 13.90 -3.48 30.98
N GLN A 65 13.26 -2.36 30.63
CA GLN A 65 13.89 -1.13 30.11
C GLN A 65 14.47 -1.24 28.69
N GLY A 66 14.17 -2.29 27.93
CA GLY A 66 14.50 -2.35 26.51
C GLY A 66 13.76 -1.27 25.70
N HIS A 67 14.48 -0.48 24.92
CA HIS A 67 13.91 0.55 24.06
C HIS A 67 14.55 0.54 22.67
N ALA A 68 13.73 0.44 21.62
CA ALA A 68 14.16 0.58 20.23
C ALA A 68 13.54 1.85 19.63
N THR A 69 14.38 2.73 19.10
CA THR A 69 13.98 3.99 18.46
C THR A 69 14.51 4.03 17.05
N ARG A 70 13.69 4.48 16.10
CA ARG A 70 14.18 4.83 14.77
C ARG A 70 14.99 6.12 14.86
N VAL A 71 16.29 6.07 14.53
CA VAL A 71 17.15 7.25 14.43
C VAL A 71 16.78 7.96 13.14
N ALA A 72 16.33 9.20 13.26
CA ALA A 72 16.03 10.02 12.09
C ALA A 72 17.31 10.18 11.25
N THR A 73 17.32 9.60 10.05
CA THR A 73 18.36 9.88 9.06
C THR A 73 18.34 11.37 8.72
N PRO A 74 19.50 11.96 8.34
CA PRO A 74 19.59 13.38 8.02
C PRO A 74 18.49 13.73 7.01
N ALA A 75 17.72 14.76 7.38
CA ALA A 75 16.44 15.10 6.79
C ALA A 75 16.50 15.01 5.26
N THR A 76 15.79 14.04 4.69
CA THR A 76 15.36 14.13 3.30
C THR A 76 14.72 15.51 3.16
N PRO A 77 15.09 16.34 2.16
CA PRO A 77 14.58 17.70 2.05
C PRO A 77 13.08 17.66 2.25
N THR A 78 12.62 18.26 3.35
CA THR A 78 11.21 18.28 3.72
C THR A 78 10.51 18.88 2.53
N ARG A 79 9.83 18.05 1.74
CA ARG A 79 9.19 18.46 0.50
C ARG A 79 8.23 19.55 0.91
N VAL A 80 8.60 20.81 0.69
CA VAL A 80 7.74 21.96 0.96
C VAL A 80 6.51 21.63 0.14
N ARG A 81 5.43 21.25 0.83
CA ARG A 81 4.18 20.99 0.18
C ARG A 81 3.81 22.35 -0.38
N ASN A 82 4.06 22.57 -1.67
CA ASN A 82 3.52 23.70 -2.39
C ASN A 82 2.01 23.59 -2.20
N HIS A 83 1.49 24.25 -1.17
CA HIS A 83 0.09 24.59 -1.02
C HIS A 83 -0.24 25.68 -2.02
N GLY A 84 0.15 25.47 -3.29
CA GLY A 84 -0.48 26.16 -4.40
C GLY A 84 -1.98 26.02 -4.17
N LYS A 85 -2.68 27.15 -4.19
CA LYS A 85 -4.06 27.31 -3.72
C LYS A 85 -4.89 26.13 -4.25
N ARG A 86 -5.13 25.13 -3.40
CA ARG A 86 -5.92 23.96 -3.75
C ARG A 86 -7.35 24.46 -3.95
N LYS A 87 -7.89 24.25 -5.15
CA LYS A 87 -9.20 24.79 -5.54
C LYS A 87 -10.34 23.77 -5.37
N GLY A 88 -10.03 22.53 -5.01
CA GLY A 88 -11.04 21.50 -4.79
C GLY A 88 -10.57 20.49 -3.74
N TYR A 89 -11.53 19.86 -3.09
CA TYR A 89 -11.32 18.89 -2.03
C TYR A 89 -12.25 17.70 -2.27
N ALA A 90 -11.73 16.48 -2.22
CA ALA A 90 -12.54 15.28 -2.22
C ALA A 90 -12.55 14.69 -0.79
N VAL A 91 -13.74 14.48 -0.25
CA VAL A 91 -13.97 13.79 1.02
C VAL A 91 -14.42 12.38 0.69
N PHE A 92 -13.57 11.40 1.00
CA PHE A 92 -13.86 9.98 0.77
C PHE A 92 -14.57 9.39 1.99
N TYR A 93 -14.09 9.73 3.18
CA TYR A 93 -14.67 9.37 4.47
C TYR A 93 -14.96 10.62 5.29
N GLY A 94 -16.20 10.77 5.72
CA GLY A 94 -16.68 11.93 6.46
C GLY A 94 -18.20 11.91 6.62
N THR A 95 -18.77 12.91 7.27
CA THR A 95 -20.23 12.98 7.50
C THR A 95 -21.02 13.01 6.19
N VAL A 96 -20.49 13.72 5.18
CA VAL A 96 -21.07 13.77 3.84
C VAL A 96 -19.92 13.62 2.82
N PRO A 97 -19.65 12.41 2.32
CA PRO A 97 -18.65 12.20 1.27
C PRO A 97 -19.05 12.91 -0.02
N GLY A 98 -18.08 13.53 -0.68
CA GLY A 98 -18.33 14.31 -1.89
C GLY A 98 -17.10 15.11 -2.34
N ALA A 99 -17.26 15.87 -3.42
CA ALA A 99 -16.27 16.85 -3.87
C ALA A 99 -16.77 18.27 -3.58
N TYR A 100 -15.90 19.09 -2.99
CA TYR A 100 -16.20 20.43 -2.48
C TYR A 100 -15.19 21.43 -3.04
N GLU A 101 -15.62 22.68 -3.21
CA GLU A 101 -14.77 23.73 -3.78
C GLU A 101 -13.94 24.43 -2.68
N THR A 102 -14.56 24.68 -1.52
CA THR A 102 -13.94 25.45 -0.44
C THR A 102 -13.55 24.57 0.75
N TRP A 103 -12.47 24.94 1.44
CA TRP A 103 -12.10 24.26 2.69
C TRP A 103 -13.13 24.50 3.79
N ALA A 104 -13.80 25.66 3.80
CA ALA A 104 -14.81 26.02 4.78
C ALA A 104 -15.98 25.01 4.80
N GLU A 105 -16.38 24.48 3.64
CA GLU A 105 -17.39 23.42 3.53
C GLU A 105 -16.90 22.07 4.06
N VAL A 106 -15.61 21.76 3.86
CA VAL A 106 -15.03 20.46 4.21
C VAL A 106 -14.75 20.34 5.71
N VAL A 107 -14.32 21.42 6.35
CA VAL A 107 -13.98 21.46 7.79
C VAL A 107 -15.03 20.76 8.67
N PRO A 108 -16.32 21.13 8.65
CA PRO A 108 -17.33 20.49 9.50
C PRO A 108 -17.59 19.02 9.15
N LEU A 109 -17.18 18.55 7.96
CA LEU A 109 -17.41 17.19 7.49
C LEU A 109 -16.29 16.22 7.88
N VAL A 110 -15.10 16.75 8.21
CA VAL A 110 -13.89 15.95 8.48
C VAL A 110 -13.32 16.18 9.88
N ILE A 111 -13.37 17.41 10.39
CA ILE A 111 -12.83 17.76 11.70
C ILE A 111 -13.78 17.25 12.78
N GLY A 112 -13.23 16.50 13.74
CA GLY A 112 -14.02 15.86 14.81
C GLY A 112 -14.68 14.54 14.38
N VAL A 113 -14.58 14.15 13.12
CA VAL A 113 -15.11 12.89 12.60
C VAL A 113 -14.02 11.83 12.63
N SER A 114 -14.20 10.78 13.43
CA SER A 114 -13.25 9.67 13.52
C SER A 114 -13.10 8.98 12.16
N ASN A 115 -11.84 8.68 11.78
CA ASN A 115 -11.49 8.01 10.52
C ASN A 115 -11.89 8.78 9.25
N SER A 116 -12.07 10.12 9.34
CA SER A 116 -12.28 10.93 8.16
C SER A 116 -11.04 10.92 7.26
N LEU A 117 -11.27 10.92 5.95
CA LEU A 117 -10.23 10.91 4.94
C LEU A 117 -10.64 11.83 3.80
N TYR A 118 -9.79 12.82 3.54
CA TYR A 118 -9.97 13.79 2.49
C TYR A 118 -8.64 14.08 1.79
N GLN A 119 -8.72 14.52 0.54
CA GLN A 119 -7.56 14.96 -0.23
C GLN A 119 -7.88 16.24 -1.01
N GLY A 120 -6.95 17.18 -0.99
CA GLY A 120 -7.07 18.42 -1.76
C GLY A 120 -6.40 18.30 -3.13
N TYR A 121 -7.05 18.87 -4.14
CA TYR A 121 -6.71 18.82 -5.56
C TYR A 121 -6.55 20.23 -6.15
N PRO A 122 -5.85 20.38 -7.28
CA PRO A 122 -5.65 21.68 -7.93
C PRO A 122 -6.92 22.27 -8.55
N SER A 123 -7.94 21.46 -8.84
CA SER A 123 -9.23 21.88 -9.41
C SER A 123 -10.40 21.07 -8.84
N LEU A 124 -11.60 21.65 -8.86
CA LEU A 124 -12.84 20.96 -8.46
C LEU A 124 -13.12 19.75 -9.38
N ALA A 125 -12.88 19.89 -10.69
CA ALA A 125 -13.03 18.79 -11.63
C ALA A 125 -12.13 17.59 -11.29
N ALA A 126 -10.87 17.83 -10.88
CA ALA A 126 -9.97 16.77 -10.45
C ALA A 126 -10.43 16.12 -9.13
N ALA A 127 -10.92 16.91 -8.17
CA ALA A 127 -11.49 16.39 -6.94
C ALA A 127 -12.72 15.50 -7.21
N ARG A 128 -13.61 15.94 -8.10
CA ARG A 128 -14.79 15.19 -8.51
C ARG A 128 -14.44 13.87 -9.21
N ALA A 129 -13.51 13.90 -10.16
CA ALA A 129 -13.05 12.69 -10.84
C ALA A 129 -12.44 11.69 -9.84
N ALA A 130 -11.63 12.16 -8.88
CA ALA A 130 -11.09 11.32 -7.83
C ALA A 130 -12.16 10.72 -6.92
N PHE A 131 -13.17 11.50 -6.54
CA PHE A 131 -14.30 11.02 -5.75
C PHE A 131 -15.12 9.97 -6.50
N GLU A 132 -15.47 10.22 -7.76
CA GLU A 132 -16.22 9.27 -8.61
C GLU A 132 -15.43 7.97 -8.79
N TYR A 133 -14.12 8.06 -9.00
CA TYR A 133 -13.24 6.90 -9.08
C TYR A 133 -13.25 6.05 -7.81
N ALA A 134 -13.21 6.69 -6.64
CA ALA A 134 -13.30 6.02 -5.35
C ALA A 134 -14.70 5.43 -5.12
N ALA A 135 -15.76 6.15 -5.50
CA ALA A 135 -17.14 5.69 -5.37
C ALA A 135 -17.41 4.42 -6.19
N GLN A 136 -16.91 4.35 -7.43
CA GLN A 136 -17.00 3.16 -8.29
C GLN A 136 -16.36 1.92 -7.65
N ARG A 137 -15.37 2.12 -6.77
CA ARG A 137 -14.66 1.05 -6.05
C ARG A 137 -15.20 0.80 -4.64
N SER A 138 -16.31 1.46 -4.27
CA SER A 138 -16.85 1.42 -2.91
C SER A 138 -15.84 1.87 -1.84
N TRP A 139 -14.94 2.80 -2.20
CA TRP A 139 -13.98 3.44 -1.31
C TRP A 139 -14.48 4.75 -0.72
N THR A 140 -15.79 5.02 -0.78
CA THR A 140 -16.43 6.18 -0.14
C THR A 140 -17.37 5.68 0.97
N ARG A 141 -17.41 6.38 2.11
CA ARG A 141 -18.23 5.99 3.27
C ARG A 141 -18.65 7.18 4.10
N VAL A 142 -19.89 7.15 4.55
CA VAL A 142 -20.44 8.10 5.53
C VAL A 142 -19.97 7.70 6.93
N CYS A 143 -19.29 8.60 7.63
CA CYS A 143 -18.85 8.43 9.01
C CYS A 143 -19.80 9.19 9.94
N GLY A 144 -20.31 8.54 11.00
CA GLY A 144 -21.10 9.22 12.04
C GLY A 144 -22.61 9.02 11.97
N ALA A 145 -23.15 8.40 10.93
CA ALA A 145 -24.43 7.73 11.07
C ALA A 145 -24.18 6.47 11.90
N SER A 146 -24.96 6.25 12.95
CA SER A 146 -25.14 4.93 13.56
C SER A 146 -25.66 3.99 12.47
N ALA A 147 -24.77 3.52 11.60
CA ALA A 147 -25.08 2.51 10.62
C ALA A 147 -25.45 1.28 11.42
N SER A 148 -26.75 0.95 11.45
CA SER A 148 -27.16 -0.37 11.89
C SER A 148 -26.33 -1.38 11.09
N PRO A 149 -25.77 -2.41 11.74
CA PRO A 149 -24.91 -3.38 11.08
C PRO A 149 -25.72 -4.03 9.96
N SER A 150 -25.48 -3.61 8.72
CA SER A 150 -26.17 -4.18 7.58
C SER A 150 -25.65 -5.61 7.43
N THR A 151 -26.56 -6.53 7.70
CA THR A 151 -26.34 -7.97 7.72
C THR A 151 -25.73 -8.43 6.41
N GLY A 152 -24.47 -8.85 6.46
CA GLY A 152 -23.97 -9.98 5.70
C GLY A 152 -24.00 -9.87 4.17
N THR A 153 -23.51 -8.79 3.57
CA THR A 153 -23.01 -8.91 2.19
C THR A 153 -21.69 -9.67 2.24
N THR A 154 -21.75 -10.97 1.93
CA THR A 154 -20.57 -11.80 1.66
C THR A 154 -19.86 -11.20 0.45
N VAL A 155 -18.88 -10.34 0.72
CA VAL A 155 -17.95 -9.86 -0.31
C VAL A 155 -17.15 -11.06 -0.76
N SER A 156 -17.54 -11.67 -1.89
CA SER A 156 -16.67 -12.57 -2.64
C SER A 156 -15.36 -11.85 -2.85
N ILE A 157 -14.30 -12.34 -2.22
CA ILE A 157 -12.95 -11.84 -2.39
C ILE A 157 -12.64 -12.00 -3.89
N PRO A 158 -12.54 -10.92 -4.68
CA PRO A 158 -12.14 -11.06 -6.07
C PRO A 158 -10.71 -11.60 -6.06
N ALA A 159 -10.50 -12.67 -6.81
CA ALA A 159 -9.23 -13.35 -6.97
C ALA A 159 -8.14 -12.35 -7.35
N LEU A 160 -7.22 -12.07 -6.40
CA LEU A 160 -6.20 -11.02 -6.42
C LEU A 160 -6.73 -9.63 -6.83
N PRO A 161 -6.53 -8.57 -6.03
CA PRO A 161 -6.77 -7.22 -6.54
C PRO A 161 -5.92 -7.03 -7.81
N GLN A 162 -6.61 -6.92 -8.94
CA GLN A 162 -5.97 -6.67 -10.21
C GLN A 162 -5.16 -5.38 -10.04
N PRO A 163 -3.84 -5.39 -10.32
CA PRO A 163 -3.05 -4.17 -10.25
C PRO A 163 -3.70 -3.15 -11.16
N VAL A 164 -4.24 -2.09 -10.56
CA VAL A 164 -4.89 -1.00 -11.26
C VAL A 164 -3.89 -0.45 -12.26
N GLY A 165 -4.09 -0.72 -13.54
CA GLY A 165 -3.33 -0.14 -14.65
C GLY A 165 -3.97 1.11 -15.24
N MET A 166 -5.05 1.64 -14.64
CA MET A 166 -5.97 2.55 -15.34
C MET A 166 -6.23 3.89 -14.65
N LEU A 167 -5.52 4.21 -13.57
CA LEU A 167 -5.47 5.58 -13.07
C LEU A 167 -4.02 6.04 -13.04
N GLU A 168 -3.46 6.20 -14.24
CA GLU A 168 -2.39 7.18 -14.40
C GLU A 168 -2.97 8.48 -13.86
N ASP A 169 -2.43 8.98 -12.74
CA ASP A 169 -2.72 10.34 -12.30
C ASP A 169 -2.62 11.23 -13.54
N PRO A 170 -3.67 11.98 -13.93
CA PRO A 170 -3.63 12.91 -15.06
C PRO A 170 -2.77 14.14 -14.75
N ASN A 171 -1.83 14.01 -13.82
CA ASN A 171 -0.72 14.90 -13.65
C ASN A 171 0.55 14.28 -14.26
N PRO A 172 0.69 14.24 -15.60
CA PRO A 172 1.92 13.90 -16.29
C PRO A 172 2.95 15.04 -16.17
N LEU A 173 3.00 15.76 -15.05
CA LEU A 173 4.08 16.71 -14.76
C LEU A 173 5.44 16.01 -14.52
N HIS A 174 5.52 14.70 -14.71
CA HIS A 174 6.78 13.95 -14.69
C HIS A 174 6.92 13.12 -15.97
N GLY A 175 7.32 13.83 -17.03
CA GLY A 175 8.27 13.41 -18.06
C GLY A 175 7.97 12.12 -18.82
N ALA A 176 7.58 12.28 -20.09
CA ALA A 176 7.59 11.23 -21.10
C ALA A 176 9.00 10.81 -21.55
N ASP A 177 10.05 11.42 -20.98
CA ASP A 177 11.43 11.03 -21.24
C ASP A 177 11.83 9.97 -20.24
N GLY A 178 12.22 8.78 -20.73
CA GLY A 178 12.56 7.57 -19.97
C GLY A 178 13.73 7.67 -18.97
N ALA A 179 14.04 8.86 -18.46
CA ALA A 179 14.76 9.03 -17.21
C ALA A 179 13.87 8.54 -16.07
N ALA A 180 14.31 7.49 -15.37
CA ALA A 180 13.64 6.91 -14.21
C ALA A 180 12.97 8.01 -13.36
N VAL A 181 11.64 8.03 -13.36
CA VAL A 181 10.84 8.99 -12.59
C VAL A 181 11.17 8.77 -11.12
N ARG A 182 12.19 9.48 -10.63
CA ARG A 182 12.65 9.43 -9.25
C ARG A 182 11.44 9.78 -8.37
N GLY A 183 10.93 8.79 -7.64
CA GLY A 183 9.93 8.98 -6.61
C GLY A 183 8.52 8.44 -6.89
N ARG A 184 8.29 7.61 -7.93
CA ARG A 184 7.07 6.78 -7.94
C ARG A 184 7.22 5.64 -6.94
N ARG A 185 6.43 5.68 -5.86
CA ARG A 185 6.37 4.63 -4.84
C ARG A 185 5.13 3.78 -5.03
N TRP A 186 5.29 2.48 -4.86
CA TRP A 186 4.25 1.48 -4.80
C TRP A 186 3.97 1.15 -3.35
N TYR A 187 2.71 1.03 -2.98
CA TYR A 187 2.30 0.76 -1.61
C TYR A 187 1.72 -0.65 -1.53
N VAL A 188 2.24 -1.47 -0.63
CA VAL A 188 1.77 -2.85 -0.43
C VAL A 188 1.01 -2.89 0.87
N VAL A 189 -0.28 -3.25 0.84
CA VAL A 189 -1.09 -3.46 2.03
C VAL A 189 -1.19 -4.96 2.27
N TYR A 190 -0.56 -5.43 3.34
CA TYR A 190 -0.61 -6.83 3.78
C TYR A 190 -1.82 -7.09 4.67
N SER A 191 -2.13 -6.16 5.57
CA SER A 191 -3.34 -6.23 6.39
C SER A 191 -4.15 -4.94 6.27
N GLY A 192 -5.37 -5.09 5.72
CA GLY A 192 -6.21 -3.98 5.29
C GLY A 192 -7.64 -4.42 4.98
N ILE A 193 -8.49 -3.46 4.58
CA ILE A 193 -9.85 -3.70 4.06
C ILE A 193 -9.74 -4.51 2.76
N THR A 194 -8.86 -4.06 1.88
CA THR A 194 -8.47 -4.78 0.65
C THR A 194 -6.95 -4.86 0.64
N PRO A 195 -6.34 -5.98 1.08
CA PRO A 195 -4.90 -6.17 0.94
C PRO A 195 -4.50 -6.25 -0.54
N GLY A 196 -3.42 -5.60 -0.95
CA GLY A 196 -3.03 -5.50 -2.36
C GLY A 196 -1.84 -4.58 -2.60
N VAL A 197 -1.50 -4.37 -3.87
CA VAL A 197 -0.44 -3.43 -4.29
C VAL A 197 -1.07 -2.24 -5.00
N TYR A 198 -0.74 -1.05 -4.54
CA TYR A 198 -1.36 0.23 -4.91
C TYR A 198 -0.33 1.19 -5.49
N GLN A 199 -0.79 2.06 -6.39
CA GLN A 199 0.06 3.06 -7.04
C GLN A 199 0.15 4.35 -6.23
N SER A 200 -0.85 4.63 -5.39
CA SER A 200 -0.89 5.86 -4.61
C SER A 200 -0.99 5.62 -3.10
N SER A 201 -0.45 6.57 -2.34
CA SER A 201 -0.59 6.58 -0.89
C SER A 201 -2.05 6.74 -0.45
N LEU A 202 -2.88 7.42 -1.27
CA LEU A 202 -4.30 7.60 -1.02
C LEU A 202 -5.04 6.26 -1.09
N GLU A 203 -4.80 5.46 -2.13
CA GLU A 203 -5.37 4.11 -2.25
C GLU A 203 -4.96 3.23 -1.07
N CYS A 204 -3.69 3.27 -0.67
CA CYS A 204 -3.22 2.57 0.52
C CYS A 204 -3.96 3.03 1.79
N SER A 205 -4.14 4.34 1.96
CA SER A 205 -4.85 4.93 3.10
C SER A 205 -6.33 4.53 3.13
N LEU A 206 -7.01 4.57 1.97
CA LEU A 206 -8.40 4.12 1.82
C LEU A 206 -8.57 2.65 2.23
N ASN A 207 -7.56 1.82 1.99
CA ASN A 207 -7.60 0.40 2.33
C ASN A 207 -7.07 0.07 3.73
N THR A 208 -6.63 1.06 4.52
CA THR A 208 -6.06 0.86 5.85
C THR A 208 -6.72 1.68 6.97
N VAL A 209 -7.44 2.73 6.62
CA VAL A 209 -8.04 3.64 7.60
C VAL A 209 -9.13 2.98 8.43
N GLY A 210 -9.20 3.35 9.71
CA GLY A 210 -10.13 2.79 10.68
C GLY A 210 -9.82 1.37 11.15
N LEU A 211 -8.72 0.78 10.69
CA LEU A 211 -8.26 -0.52 11.18
C LEU A 211 -7.30 -0.38 12.36
N SER A 212 -7.41 -1.30 13.33
CA SER A 212 -6.38 -1.51 14.35
C SER A 212 -5.24 -2.33 13.74
N CYS A 213 -4.04 -1.74 13.74
CA CYS A 213 -2.80 -2.37 13.26
C CYS A 213 -2.82 -2.72 11.75
N PRO A 214 -3.06 -1.75 10.83
CA PRO A 214 -2.84 -2.01 9.42
C PRO A 214 -1.34 -2.28 9.18
N VAL A 215 -1.05 -3.26 8.34
CA VAL A 215 0.33 -3.61 7.97
C VAL A 215 0.50 -3.27 6.50
N PHE A 216 1.33 -2.28 6.22
CA PHE A 216 1.64 -1.87 4.85
C PHE A 216 3.11 -1.45 4.74
N ASP A 217 3.63 -1.46 3.52
CA ASP A 217 4.99 -1.06 3.19
C ASP A 217 5.01 -0.28 1.87
N SER A 218 6.12 0.39 1.53
CA SER A 218 6.26 1.13 0.28
C SER A 218 7.59 0.85 -0.42
N TRP A 219 7.56 0.69 -1.73
CA TRP A 219 8.69 0.28 -2.55
C TRP A 219 8.84 1.21 -3.75
N ASP A 220 10.06 1.52 -4.15
CA ASP A 220 10.31 2.36 -5.34
C ASP A 220 10.09 1.58 -6.67
N ASN A 221 9.98 0.26 -6.61
CA ASN A 221 9.82 -0.62 -7.78
C ASN A 221 8.57 -1.49 -7.69
N LYS A 222 7.75 -1.47 -8.75
CA LYS A 222 6.52 -2.28 -8.88
C LYS A 222 6.79 -3.77 -8.73
N ALA A 223 7.82 -4.28 -9.42
CA ALA A 223 8.14 -5.70 -9.43
C ALA A 223 8.52 -6.18 -8.04
N LEU A 224 9.30 -5.39 -7.28
CA LEU A 224 9.63 -5.69 -5.89
C LEU A 224 8.39 -5.65 -4.98
N ALA A 225 7.53 -4.65 -5.14
CA ALA A 225 6.27 -4.56 -4.40
C ALA A 225 5.38 -5.80 -4.60
N ILE A 226 5.24 -6.25 -5.86
CA ILE A 226 4.48 -7.46 -6.22
C ILE A 226 5.14 -8.70 -5.63
N ALA A 227 6.46 -8.87 -5.80
CA ALA A 227 7.19 -10.02 -5.26
C ALA A 227 7.06 -10.11 -3.73
N LYS A 228 7.16 -8.97 -3.03
CA LYS A 228 6.98 -8.90 -1.57
C LYS A 228 5.55 -9.21 -1.14
N PHE A 229 4.55 -8.76 -1.90
CA PHE A 229 3.15 -9.14 -1.65
C PHE A 229 2.93 -10.64 -1.84
N GLN A 230 3.42 -11.22 -2.94
CA GLN A 230 3.33 -12.66 -3.22
C GLN A 230 4.05 -13.50 -2.15
N GLN A 231 5.23 -13.06 -1.70
CA GLN A 231 5.96 -13.68 -0.58
C GLN A 231 5.09 -13.70 0.69
N ALA A 232 4.46 -12.58 1.03
CA ALA A 232 3.57 -12.49 2.19
C ALA A 232 2.32 -13.36 2.05
N VAL A 233 1.77 -13.50 0.84
CA VAL A 233 0.66 -14.45 0.55
C VAL A 233 1.11 -15.88 0.81
N GLY A 234 2.28 -16.28 0.30
CA GLY A 234 2.85 -17.62 0.54
C GLY A 234 3.08 -17.91 2.03
N GLN A 235 3.44 -16.89 2.81
CA GLN A 235 3.62 -16.97 4.27
C GLN A 235 2.31 -16.85 5.08
N ARG A 236 1.14 -16.71 4.43
CA ARG A 236 -0.16 -16.45 5.08
C ARG A 236 -0.17 -15.21 5.99
N ARG A 237 0.64 -14.20 5.68
CA ARG A 237 0.73 -12.91 6.39
C ARG A 237 -0.24 -11.86 5.85
N VAL A 238 -1.05 -12.21 4.86
CA VAL A 238 -2.04 -11.32 4.25
C VAL A 238 -3.40 -11.54 4.92
N HIS A 239 -3.96 -10.47 5.50
CA HIS A 239 -5.19 -10.54 6.28
C HIS A 239 -6.19 -9.45 5.87
N VAL A 240 -7.34 -9.89 5.39
CA VAL A 240 -8.51 -9.02 5.18
C VAL A 240 -9.11 -8.70 6.55
N ARG A 241 -9.20 -7.42 6.88
CA ARG A 241 -9.80 -6.94 8.14
C ARG A 241 -11.03 -6.11 7.86
N ARG A 242 -12.04 -6.26 8.72
CA ARG A 242 -13.21 -5.39 8.74
C ARG A 242 -13.02 -4.36 9.84
N PRO A 243 -13.17 -3.06 9.55
CA PRO A 243 -13.19 -2.04 10.58
C PRO A 243 -14.25 -2.34 11.66
N PRO A 244 -13.93 -2.15 12.95
CA PRO A 244 -14.78 -2.57 14.07
C PRO A 244 -16.08 -1.76 14.19
N TYR A 245 -16.22 -0.67 13.44
CA TYR A 245 -17.38 0.23 13.45
C TYR A 245 -18.13 0.23 12.10
N ILE A 246 -18.25 -0.95 11.48
CA ILE A 246 -19.09 -1.20 10.29
C ILE A 246 -20.34 -1.96 10.72
#